data_AF-A0A1Y5T0U3-F1
#
_entry.id   AF-A0A1Y5T0U3-F1
#
_cell.length_a   1.000
_cell.length_b   1.000
_cell.length_c   1.000
_cell.angle_alpha   90.00
_cell.angle_beta   90.00
_cell.angle_gamma   90.00
#
_symmetry.space_group_name_H-M   'P 1'
#
loop_
_entity.id
_entity.type
_entity.pdbx_description
1 polymer ?
#
loop_
_entity_poly.entity_id
_entity_poly.type
_entity_poly.pdbx_seq_one_letter_code
_entity_poly.pdbx_strand_id
1 'polypeptide(L)'
;MTLFRHENRQRSERAKRFYAASELAHTCVDFAAAVAFLVGSILFFWNSLETIAIWFFVLGSLLFGVKPTIRFLREVKLAAMGDEEDLAKRD
;
A
#
# COMPACT_ATOMS: atom_id res chain seq x y z
N MET A 1 18.33 -4.69 -13.21
CA MET A 1 17.02 -4.49 -12.53
C MET A 1 16.60 -3.02 -12.58
N THR A 2 15.56 -2.69 -13.33
CA THR A 2 14.98 -1.33 -13.32
C THR A 2 13.65 -1.36 -12.56
N LEU A 3 13.67 -0.84 -11.33
CA LEU A 3 12.48 -0.64 -10.52
C LEU A 3 11.55 0.39 -11.20
N PHE A 4 10.24 0.34 -10.94
CA PHE A 4 9.23 1.29 -11.45
C PHE A 4 8.87 1.26 -12.95
N ARG A 5 9.33 0.27 -13.74
CA ARG A 5 8.92 0.17 -15.16
C ARG A 5 7.50 -0.36 -15.33
N HIS A 6 6.75 0.25 -16.27
CA HIS A 6 5.41 -0.18 -16.66
C HIS A 6 5.36 -1.56 -17.33
N GLU A 7 6.47 -2.07 -17.84
CA GLU A 7 6.56 -3.41 -18.44
C GLU A 7 6.46 -4.51 -17.38
N ASN A 8 7.03 -4.31 -16.17
CA ASN A 8 7.08 -5.33 -15.12
C ASN A 8 5.68 -5.79 -14.65
N ARG A 9 4.65 -4.94 -14.77
CA ARG A 9 3.26 -5.27 -14.42
C ARG A 9 2.52 -6.05 -15.52
N GLN A 10 3.06 -6.12 -16.75
CA GLN A 10 2.43 -6.79 -17.89
C GLN A 10 3.14 -8.08 -18.35
N ARG A 11 4.30 -8.41 -17.77
CA ARG A 11 5.12 -9.57 -18.19
C ARG A 11 4.42 -10.93 -18.03
N SER A 12 3.68 -11.16 -16.94
CA SER A 12 2.91 -12.38 -16.73
C SER A 12 1.57 -12.16 -16.05
N GLU A 13 0.66 -13.11 -16.24
CA GLU A 13 -0.65 -13.16 -15.58
C GLU A 13 -0.52 -13.19 -14.04
N ARG A 14 0.56 -13.79 -13.52
CA ARG A 14 0.88 -13.80 -12.08
C ARG A 14 1.24 -12.40 -11.57
N ALA A 15 2.06 -11.67 -12.33
CA ALA A 15 2.44 -10.29 -12.01
C ALA A 15 1.23 -9.34 -12.03
N LYS A 16 0.33 -9.48 -13.01
CA LYS A 16 -0.91 -8.70 -13.11
C LYS A 16 -1.82 -8.91 -11.89
N ARG A 17 -2.05 -10.17 -11.49
CA ARG A 17 -2.87 -10.50 -10.31
C ARG A 17 -2.27 -9.93 -9.03
N PHE A 18 -0.96 -10.05 -8.85
CA PHE A 18 -0.27 -9.52 -7.68
C PHE A 18 -0.31 -7.98 -7.64
N TYR A 19 -0.14 -7.33 -8.78
CA TYR A 19 -0.27 -5.87 -8.89
C TYR A 19 -1.68 -5.42 -8.49
N ALA A 20 -2.73 -6.05 -9.02
CA ALA A 20 -4.11 -5.72 -8.73
C ALA A 20 -4.46 -5.90 -7.23
N ALA A 21 -4.04 -7.01 -6.62
CA ALA A 21 -4.23 -7.25 -5.19
C ALA A 21 -3.52 -6.19 -4.33
N SER A 22 -2.31 -5.81 -4.71
CA SER A 22 -1.54 -4.78 -4.00
C SER A 22 -2.16 -3.38 -4.15
N GLU A 23 -2.71 -3.04 -5.32
CA GLU A 23 -3.43 -1.77 -5.55
C GLU A 23 -4.73 -1.71 -4.73
N LEU A 24 -5.48 -2.81 -4.64
CA LEU A 24 -6.65 -2.91 -3.78
C LEU A 24 -6.28 -2.74 -2.30
N ALA A 25 -5.25 -3.45 -1.82
CA ALA A 25 -4.77 -3.31 -0.45
C ALA A 25 -4.33 -1.87 -0.14
N HIS A 26 -3.61 -1.24 -1.06
CA HIS A 26 -3.22 0.17 -0.95
C HIS A 26 -4.44 1.10 -0.84
N THR A 27 -5.45 0.90 -1.68
CA THR A 27 -6.70 1.67 -1.65
C THR A 27 -7.44 1.48 -0.32
N CYS A 28 -7.53 0.25 0.18
CA CYS A 28 -8.14 -0.02 1.48
C CYS A 28 -7.43 0.70 2.63
N VAL A 29 -6.09 0.71 2.63
CA VAL A 29 -5.28 1.42 3.64
C VAL A 29 -5.52 2.93 3.56
N ASP A 30 -5.61 3.50 2.36
CA ASP A 30 -5.91 4.92 2.16
C ASP A 30 -7.28 5.30 2.74
N PHE A 31 -8.32 4.49 2.45
CA PHE A 31 -9.65 4.72 3.01
C PHE A 31 -9.66 4.57 4.53
N ALA A 32 -9.00 3.56 5.07
CA ALA A 32 -8.92 3.35 6.52
C ALA A 32 -8.22 4.51 7.22
N ALA A 33 -7.12 5.02 6.64
CA ALA A 33 -6.42 6.20 7.15
C ALA A 33 -7.33 7.44 7.13
N ALA A 34 -8.00 7.70 6.01
CA ALA A 34 -8.91 8.83 5.85
C ALA A 34 -10.07 8.79 6.85
N VAL A 35 -10.69 7.62 7.04
CA VAL A 35 -11.76 7.43 8.03
C VAL A 35 -11.22 7.65 9.44
N ALA A 36 -10.05 7.11 9.78
CA ALA A 36 -9.47 7.30 11.10
C ALA A 36 -9.21 8.79 11.40
N PHE A 37 -8.62 9.53 10.46
CA PHE A 37 -8.40 10.96 10.62
C PHE A 37 -9.70 11.76 10.71
N LEU A 38 -10.70 11.43 9.89
CA LEU A 38 -12.01 12.10 9.92
C LEU A 38 -12.71 11.88 11.26
N VAL A 39 -12.75 10.63 11.74
CA VAL A 39 -13.34 10.31 13.04
C VAL A 39 -12.59 11.01 14.15
N GLY A 40 -11.26 10.95 14.17
CA GLY A 40 -10.44 11.70 15.14
C GLY A 40 -10.75 13.20 15.11
N SER A 41 -10.90 13.79 13.93
CA SER A 41 -11.20 15.22 13.77
C SER A 41 -12.56 15.59 14.36
N ILE A 42 -13.56 14.73 14.18
CA ILE A 42 -14.90 14.91 14.76
C ILE A 42 -14.86 14.77 16.29
N LEU A 43 -14.08 13.82 16.82
CA LEU A 43 -14.00 13.58 18.27
C LEU A 43 -13.44 14.78 19.04
N PHE A 44 -12.58 15.60 18.42
CA PHE A 44 -12.07 16.83 19.03
C PHE A 44 -13.15 17.89 19.35
N PHE A 45 -14.40 17.72 18.89
CA PHE A 45 -15.50 18.59 19.33
C PHE A 45 -15.92 18.38 20.79
N TRP A 46 -15.45 17.30 21.44
CA TRP A 46 -15.70 17.03 22.85
C TRP A 46 -14.38 16.86 23.61
N ASN A 47 -14.10 17.76 24.55
CA ASN A 47 -12.89 17.70 25.38
C ASN A 47 -12.71 16.36 26.11
N SER A 48 -13.81 15.70 26.50
CA SER A 48 -13.75 14.38 27.16
C SER A 48 -13.25 13.24 26.24
N LEU A 49 -13.26 13.43 24.92
CA LEU A 49 -12.86 12.44 23.92
C LEU A 49 -11.49 12.75 23.29
N GLU A 50 -10.79 13.79 23.76
CA GLU A 50 -9.53 14.27 23.19
C GLU A 50 -8.46 13.17 23.10
N THR A 51 -8.27 12.40 24.18
CA THR A 51 -7.31 11.29 24.19
C THR A 51 -7.64 10.24 23.12
N ILE A 52 -8.93 9.95 22.92
CA ILE A 52 -9.37 8.98 21.89
C ILE A 52 -9.13 9.57 20.49
N ALA A 53 -9.42 10.85 20.29
CA ALA A 53 -9.15 11.57 19.05
C ALA A 53 -7.67 11.50 18.66
N ILE A 54 -6.76 11.71 19.61
CA ILE A 54 -5.31 11.59 19.41
C ILE A 54 -4.94 10.20 18.91
N TRP A 55 -5.47 9.14 19.51
CA TRP A 55 -5.18 7.76 19.06
C TRP A 55 -5.71 7.47 17.65
N PHE A 56 -6.85 8.03 17.26
CA PHE A 56 -7.33 7.95 15.87
C PHE A 56 -6.34 8.58 14.89
N PHE A 57 -5.72 9.70 15.25
CA PHE A 57 -4.67 10.33 14.45
C PHE A 57 -3.37 9.52 14.42
N VAL A 58 -2.98 8.91 15.55
CA VAL A 58 -1.82 8.00 15.58
C VAL A 58 -2.05 6.80 14.67
N LEU A 59 -3.22 6.18 14.74
CA LEU A 59 -3.59 5.05 13.88
C LEU A 59 -3.67 5.45 12.40
N GLY A 60 -4.31 6.59 12.10
CA GLY A 60 -4.34 7.13 10.74
C GLY A 60 -2.95 7.39 10.18
N SER A 61 -2.03 7.90 11.01
CA SER A 61 -0.63 8.17 10.62
C SER A 61 0.16 6.90 10.36
N LEU A 62 -0.06 5.86 11.18
CA LEU A 62 0.53 4.55 10.96
C LEU A 62 0.08 3.95 9.61
N LEU A 63 -1.23 4.01 9.32
CA LEU A 63 -1.78 3.56 8.04
C LEU A 63 -1.21 4.36 6.87
N PHE A 64 -1.04 5.68 7.04
CA PHE A 64 -0.40 6.53 6.04
C PHE A 64 1.05 6.11 5.75
N GLY A 65 1.78 5.61 6.75
CA GLY A 65 3.11 5.01 6.58
C GLY A 65 3.11 3.62 5.93
N VAL A 66 2.04 2.85 6.08
CA VAL A 66 1.88 1.55 5.39
C VAL A 66 1.73 1.74 3.88
N LYS A 67 1.13 2.84 3.43
CA LYS A 67 0.95 3.18 2.01
C LYS A 67 2.23 3.10 1.16
N PRO A 68 3.32 3.86 1.45
CA PRO A 68 4.58 3.74 0.70
C PRO A 68 5.21 2.35 0.86
N THR A 69 4.99 1.66 1.98
CA THR A 69 5.51 0.31 2.23
C THR A 69 4.91 -0.72 1.28
N ILE A 70 3.58 -0.69 1.07
CA ILE A 70 2.91 -1.59 0.11
C ILE A 70 3.41 -1.34 -1.30
N ARG A 71 3.54 -0.07 -1.69
CA ARG A 71 4.04 0.31 -3.02
C ARG A 71 5.46 -0.20 -3.25
N PHE A 72 6.35 0.01 -2.28
CA PHE A 72 7.73 -0.43 -2.34
C PHE A 72 7.85 -1.96 -2.43
N LEU A 73 7.18 -2.69 -1.53
CA LEU A 73 7.19 -4.17 -1.54
C LEU A 73 6.65 -4.73 -2.85
N ARG A 74 5.61 -4.09 -3.41
CA ARG A 74 5.07 -4.47 -4.72
C ARG A 74 6.11 -4.35 -5.82
N GLU A 75 6.82 -3.23 -5.88
CA GLU A 75 7.81 -2.97 -6.92
C GLU A 75 9.03 -3.89 -6.80
N VAL A 76 9.50 -4.17 -5.58
CA VAL A 76 10.57 -5.14 -5.32
C VAL A 76 10.17 -6.53 -5.83
N LYS A 77 8.95 -6.99 -5.50
CA LYS A 77 8.49 -8.33 -5.91
C LYS A 77 8.28 -8.43 -7.42
N LEU A 78 7.76 -7.38 -8.06
CA LEU A 78 7.60 -7.35 -9.52
C LEU A 78 8.96 -7.33 -10.25
N ALA A 79 9.96 -6.66 -9.69
CA ALA A 79 11.32 -6.70 -10.23
C ALA A 79 11.95 -8.09 -10.11
N ALA A 80 11.76 -8.78 -8.98
CA ALA A 80 12.22 -10.15 -8.79
C ALA A 80 11.55 -11.14 -9.78
N MET A 81 10.23 -11.04 -9.97
CA MET A 81 9.50 -11.88 -10.94
C MET A 81 9.98 -11.69 -12.38
N GLY A 82 10.40 -10.48 -12.76
CA GLY A 82 10.96 -10.22 -14.09
C GLY A 82 12.28 -10.97 -14.34
N ASP A 83 13.12 -11.08 -13.31
CA ASP A 83 14.41 -11.80 -13.39
C ASP A 83 14.20 -13.31 -13.51
N GLU A 84 13.23 -13.88 -12.78
CA GLU A 84 12.88 -15.30 -12.86
C GLU A 84 12.41 -15.73 -14.27
N GLU A 85 11.59 -14.90 -14.93
CA GLU A 85 11.16 -15.17 -16.30
C GLU A 85 12.29 -15.10 -17.33
N ASP A 86 13.26 -14.20 -17.13
CA ASP A 86 14.42 -14.07 -18.03
C ASP A 86 15.37 -15.27 -17.89
N LEU A 87 15.50 -15.83 -16.68
CA LEU A 87 16.22 -17.08 -16.46
C LEU A 87 15.51 -18.27 -17.11
N ALA A 88 14.18 -18.38 -16.96
CA ALA A 88 13.41 -19.50 -17.52
C ALA A 88 13.39 -19.56 -19.05
N LYS A 89 13.73 -18.48 -19.77
CA LYS A 89 13.81 -18.43 -21.24
C LYS A 89 15.19 -18.80 -21.81
N ARG A 90 16.20 -18.96 -20.95
CA ARG A 90 17.59 -19.25 -21.36
C ARG A 90 17.88 -20.74 -21.54
N ASP A 91 16.98 -21.60 -21.06
CA ASP A 91 16.99 -23.06 -21.24
C ASP A 91 16.00 -23.49 -22.33
#